data_AF-A0AAW8JCH0-F1
#
_entry.id   AF-A0AAW8JCH0-F1
#
_cell.length_a   1.000
_cell.length_b   1.000
_cell.length_c   1.000
_cell.angle_alpha   90.00
_cell.angle_beta   90.00
_cell.angle_gamma   90.00
#
_symmetry.space_group_name_H-M   'P 1'
#
loop_
_entity.id
_entity.type
_entity.pdbx_description
1 polymer ?
#
loop_
_entity_poly.entity_id
_entity_poly.type
_entity_poly.pdbx_seq_one_letter_code
_entity_poly.pdbx_strand_id
1 'polypeptide(L)'
;MSKLPRFSKKNRNLRKNYSNLLLSKSISSKLSFNNTMFFNVNLRGSRLRKCSFNTTNIFLSDFSGVILNGSKFKNVHFKKCVFYATIFRKCKFINCKFDQCIFINTNTQEFTESILSNCIESNFYQLKELKTSIADLSEYKSIPILQKNRLLHLKGGKINKATFSILLSEFSEENILLALSLIFFDDSYSKPKILSTFKLLEVIKMTIDNMQP
;
A
#
# COMPACT_ATOMS: atom_id res chain seq x y z
N MET A 1 -14.63 -1.89 -11.41
CA MET A 1 -13.30 -1.63 -10.79
C MET A 1 -12.80 -0.30 -11.33
N SER A 2 -12.50 0.68 -10.47
CA SER A 2 -11.88 1.92 -10.94
C SER A 2 -10.51 1.57 -11.54
N LYS A 3 -10.24 2.04 -12.75
CA LYS A 3 -8.94 1.90 -13.40
C LYS A 3 -8.49 3.26 -13.89
N LEU A 4 -7.18 3.47 -13.87
CA LEU A 4 -6.60 4.63 -14.53
C LEU A 4 -6.78 4.52 -16.06
N PRO A 5 -6.81 5.65 -16.78
CA PRO A 5 -6.86 5.63 -18.24
C PRO A 5 -5.74 4.78 -18.82
N ARG A 6 -6.11 3.86 -19.72
CA ARG A 6 -5.16 3.00 -20.41
C ARG A 6 -4.45 3.80 -21.51
N PHE A 7 -3.15 3.54 -21.71
CA PHE A 7 -2.26 4.04 -22.77
C PHE A 7 -2.75 5.28 -23.54
N SER A 8 -2.32 6.47 -23.13
CA SER A 8 -2.51 7.68 -23.93
C SER A 8 -1.35 7.87 -24.92
N LYS A 9 -1.66 8.21 -26.18
CA LYS A 9 -0.64 8.60 -27.18
C LYS A 9 0.12 9.85 -26.72
N LYS A 10 -0.60 10.79 -26.10
CA LYS A 10 -0.13 12.08 -25.56
C LYS A 10 -0.09 12.09 -24.03
N ASN A 11 0.62 13.04 -23.43
CA ASN A 11 0.56 13.24 -21.97
C ASN A 11 -0.86 13.62 -21.56
N ARG A 12 -1.43 12.94 -20.55
CA ARG A 12 -2.78 13.22 -20.04
C ARG A 12 -2.71 13.74 -18.61
N ASN A 13 -3.16 14.98 -18.42
CA ASN A 13 -3.25 15.59 -17.10
C ASN A 13 -4.48 15.07 -16.35
N LEU A 14 -4.28 14.69 -15.09
CA LEU A 14 -5.31 14.24 -14.17
C LEU A 14 -5.21 15.10 -12.92
N ARG A 15 -6.14 16.05 -12.75
CA ARG A 15 -6.13 17.05 -11.67
C ARG A 15 -7.02 16.70 -10.48
N LYS A 16 -7.68 15.53 -10.51
CA LYS A 16 -8.54 15.09 -9.40
C LYS A 16 -7.74 14.39 -8.31
N ASN A 17 -8.21 14.48 -7.08
CA ASN A 17 -7.70 13.68 -5.97
C ASN A 17 -8.21 12.23 -6.06
N TYR A 18 -7.43 11.31 -5.50
CA TYR A 18 -7.68 9.88 -5.47
C TYR A 18 -7.75 9.43 -4.01
N SER A 19 -8.97 9.22 -3.50
CA SER A 19 -9.16 8.82 -2.11
C SER A 19 -9.97 7.55 -2.02
N ASN A 20 -9.49 6.59 -1.23
CA ASN A 20 -10.17 5.32 -0.99
C ASN A 20 -10.50 4.56 -2.30
N LEU A 21 -9.48 4.38 -3.16
CA LEU A 21 -9.63 3.73 -4.45
C LEU A 21 -8.78 2.47 -4.59
N LEU A 22 -9.39 1.44 -5.20
CA LEU A 22 -8.70 0.25 -5.67
C LEU A 22 -8.30 0.41 -7.13
N LEU A 23 -7.06 0.80 -7.37
CA LEU A 23 -6.48 0.98 -8.71
C LEU A 23 -5.50 -0.15 -9.08
N SER A 24 -5.50 -1.25 -8.34
CA SER A 24 -4.62 -2.41 -8.55
C SER A 24 -4.61 -2.87 -10.01
N LYS A 25 -3.44 -3.28 -10.50
CA LYS A 25 -3.21 -3.77 -11.87
C LYS A 25 -3.60 -2.77 -12.97
N SER A 26 -3.66 -1.47 -12.67
CA SER A 26 -3.83 -0.44 -13.70
C SER A 26 -2.63 -0.48 -14.65
N ILE A 27 -2.88 -0.33 -15.95
CA ILE A 27 -1.84 -0.28 -16.98
C ILE A 27 -1.96 1.05 -17.69
N SER A 28 -1.06 1.97 -17.36
CA SER A 28 -1.09 3.34 -17.84
C SER A 28 0.30 3.84 -18.18
N SER A 29 0.34 4.84 -19.04
CA SER A 29 1.59 5.55 -19.36
C SER A 29 1.32 7.01 -19.61
N LYS A 30 2.32 7.88 -19.39
CA LYS A 30 2.24 9.30 -19.72
C LYS A 30 1.07 10.03 -19.03
N LEU A 31 0.73 9.60 -17.82
CA LEU A 31 -0.23 10.31 -16.97
C LEU A 31 0.50 11.35 -16.12
N SER A 32 -0.10 12.52 -15.98
CA SER A 32 0.37 13.58 -15.10
C SER A 32 -0.59 13.71 -13.94
N PHE A 33 -0.08 13.45 -12.73
CA PHE A 33 -0.78 13.56 -11.46
C PHE A 33 -0.34 14.81 -10.68
N ASN A 34 0.14 15.82 -11.40
CA ASN A 34 0.66 17.03 -10.77
C ASN A 34 -0.42 17.73 -9.96
N ASN A 35 -0.05 18.23 -8.78
CA ASN A 35 -0.93 18.94 -7.85
C ASN A 35 -2.14 18.10 -7.42
N THR A 36 -1.94 16.80 -7.19
CA THR A 36 -3.01 15.90 -6.71
C THR A 36 -2.67 15.27 -5.37
N MET A 37 -3.69 14.70 -4.73
CA MET A 37 -3.57 13.89 -3.53
C MET A 37 -3.99 12.44 -3.80
N PHE A 38 -3.23 11.50 -3.27
CA PHE A 38 -3.58 10.10 -3.13
C PHE A 38 -3.73 9.80 -1.64
N PHE A 39 -4.88 9.28 -1.22
CA PHE A 39 -5.15 8.90 0.15
C PHE A 39 -5.77 7.51 0.19
N ASN A 40 -5.13 6.56 0.87
CA ASN A 40 -5.64 5.18 0.99
C ASN A 40 -5.94 4.55 -0.39
N VAL A 41 -4.95 4.58 -1.29
CA VAL A 41 -5.07 4.06 -2.65
C VAL A 41 -4.25 2.78 -2.79
N ASN A 42 -4.91 1.73 -3.30
CA ASN A 42 -4.25 0.47 -3.62
C ASN A 42 -3.82 0.48 -5.10
N LEU A 43 -2.51 0.57 -5.35
CA LEU A 43 -1.93 0.51 -6.69
C LEU A 43 -1.30 -0.84 -6.99
N ARG A 44 -1.46 -1.86 -6.13
CA ARG A 44 -0.75 -3.14 -6.20
C ARG A 44 -0.70 -3.73 -7.62
N GLY A 45 0.50 -4.08 -8.09
CA GLY A 45 0.73 -4.68 -9.41
C GLY A 45 0.46 -3.77 -10.60
N SER A 46 0.26 -2.47 -10.40
CA SER A 46 0.06 -1.53 -11.49
C SER A 46 1.35 -1.27 -12.27
N ARG A 47 1.19 -0.89 -13.54
CA ARG A 47 2.27 -0.48 -14.44
C ARG A 47 2.00 0.96 -14.84
N LEU A 48 2.75 1.89 -14.27
CA LEU A 48 2.61 3.33 -14.46
C LEU A 48 3.89 3.89 -15.09
N ARG A 49 4.00 3.76 -16.41
CA ARG A 49 5.25 4.08 -17.13
C ARG A 49 5.30 5.54 -17.54
N LYS A 50 6.43 6.22 -17.35
CA LYS A 50 6.61 7.62 -17.79
C LYS A 50 5.52 8.56 -17.24
N CYS A 51 5.06 8.34 -16.01
CA CYS A 51 4.10 9.23 -15.37
C CYS A 51 4.84 10.39 -14.68
N SER A 52 4.16 11.52 -14.43
CA SER A 52 4.71 12.64 -13.67
C SER A 52 3.90 12.90 -12.41
N PHE A 53 4.61 13.11 -11.31
CA PHE A 53 4.09 13.53 -10.02
C PHE A 53 4.88 14.77 -9.62
N ASN A 54 4.24 15.93 -9.66
CA ASN A 54 4.83 17.20 -9.22
C ASN A 54 3.95 17.78 -8.13
N THR A 55 4.52 18.19 -7.00
CA THR A 55 3.78 18.77 -5.87
C THR A 55 2.58 17.88 -5.48
N THR A 56 2.85 16.58 -5.26
CA THR A 56 1.83 15.55 -5.03
C THR A 56 1.96 14.98 -3.63
N ASN A 57 0.85 14.75 -2.95
CA ASN A 57 0.80 14.08 -1.65
C ASN A 57 0.26 12.66 -1.81
N ILE A 58 0.96 11.66 -1.27
CA ILE A 58 0.61 10.25 -1.40
C ILE A 58 0.66 9.58 -0.03
N PHE A 59 -0.51 9.38 0.57
CA PHE A 59 -0.65 8.90 1.94
C PHE A 59 -1.38 7.57 2.00
N LEU A 60 -0.98 6.73 2.97
CA LEU A 60 -1.63 5.44 3.26
C LEU A 60 -1.79 4.55 2.03
N SER A 61 -0.87 4.60 1.08
CA SER A 61 -1.04 3.97 -0.24
C SER A 61 -0.12 2.77 -0.42
N ASP A 62 -0.58 1.79 -1.20
CA ASP A 62 0.14 0.53 -1.42
C ASP A 62 0.66 0.44 -2.84
N PHE A 63 1.99 0.39 -2.98
CA PHE A 63 2.73 0.30 -4.24
C PHE A 63 3.33 -1.09 -4.47
N SER A 64 2.89 -2.12 -3.74
CA SER A 64 3.45 -3.47 -3.86
C SER A 64 3.41 -3.99 -5.29
N GLY A 65 4.56 -4.41 -5.82
CA GLY A 65 4.71 -4.92 -7.19
C GLY A 65 4.45 -3.90 -8.29
N VAL A 66 4.45 -2.60 -7.97
CA VAL A 66 4.22 -1.54 -8.97
C VAL A 66 5.47 -1.32 -9.81
N ILE A 67 5.28 -1.09 -11.11
CA ILE A 67 6.33 -0.75 -12.06
C ILE A 67 6.18 0.70 -12.49
N LEU A 68 7.13 1.55 -12.12
CA LEU A 68 7.10 3.00 -12.35
C LEU A 68 8.07 3.49 -13.43
N ASN A 69 8.64 2.58 -14.24
CA ASN A 69 9.75 2.88 -15.16
C ASN A 69 9.63 4.22 -15.89
N GLY A 70 10.68 5.05 -15.78
CA GLY A 70 10.76 6.35 -16.44
C GLY A 70 9.87 7.44 -15.85
N SER A 71 9.21 7.20 -14.70
CA SER A 71 8.36 8.21 -14.06
C SER A 71 9.19 9.24 -13.30
N LYS A 72 8.64 10.43 -13.14
CA LYS A 72 9.29 11.57 -12.49
C LYS A 72 8.50 11.99 -11.27
N PHE A 73 9.21 12.19 -10.17
CA PHE A 73 8.68 12.66 -8.89
C PHE A 73 9.44 13.93 -8.52
N LYS A 74 8.73 15.03 -8.35
CA LYS A 74 9.27 16.32 -7.91
C LYS A 74 8.39 16.88 -6.80
N ASN A 75 8.98 17.25 -5.66
CA ASN A 75 8.24 17.80 -4.52
C ASN A 75 7.10 16.87 -4.08
N VAL A 76 7.36 15.56 -4.00
CA VAL A 76 6.35 14.56 -3.63
C VAL A 76 6.53 14.12 -2.18
N HIS A 77 5.44 14.09 -1.42
CA HIS A 77 5.44 13.57 -0.06
C HIS A 77 4.72 12.23 -0.02
N PHE A 78 5.47 11.16 0.24
CA PHE A 78 4.96 9.85 0.58
C PHE A 78 4.89 9.70 2.10
N LYS A 79 3.72 9.42 2.66
CA LYS A 79 3.55 9.18 4.10
C LYS A 79 2.85 7.85 4.33
N LYS A 80 3.41 6.99 5.18
CA LYS A 80 2.82 5.67 5.50
C LYS A 80 2.47 4.88 4.23
N CYS A 81 3.45 4.71 3.33
CA CYS A 81 3.28 3.96 2.09
C CYS A 81 4.08 2.66 2.11
N VAL A 82 3.56 1.63 1.45
CA VAL A 82 4.25 0.33 1.32
C VAL A 82 4.80 0.16 -0.09
N PHE A 83 6.08 -0.16 -0.19
CA PHE A 83 6.79 -0.46 -1.43
C PHE A 83 7.39 -1.87 -1.33
N TYR A 84 6.60 -2.90 -1.63
CA TYR A 84 7.09 -4.28 -1.68
C TYR A 84 7.36 -4.74 -3.11
N ALA A 85 8.62 -5.02 -3.45
CA ALA A 85 9.05 -5.39 -4.81
C ALA A 85 8.65 -4.34 -5.85
N THR A 86 8.73 -3.06 -5.49
CA THR A 86 8.44 -1.93 -6.38
C THR A 86 9.64 -1.66 -7.28
N ILE A 87 9.38 -1.33 -8.54
CA ILE A 87 10.42 -1.13 -9.55
C ILE A 87 10.45 0.35 -9.99
N PHE A 88 11.59 1.00 -9.75
CA PHE A 88 11.84 2.40 -10.06
C PHE A 88 12.87 2.63 -11.19
N ARG A 89 12.99 1.71 -12.16
CA ARG A 89 14.01 1.80 -13.23
C ARG A 89 13.91 3.13 -13.99
N LYS A 90 15.02 3.88 -14.06
CA LYS A 90 15.10 5.18 -14.76
C LYS A 90 14.09 6.21 -14.21
N CYS A 91 13.68 6.08 -12.96
CA CYS A 91 12.88 7.11 -12.30
C CYS A 91 13.77 8.29 -11.89
N LYS A 92 13.15 9.44 -11.62
CA LYS A 92 13.83 10.58 -11.01
C LYS A 92 13.04 11.04 -9.80
N PHE A 93 13.72 11.26 -8.68
CA PHE A 93 13.15 11.81 -7.45
C PHE A 93 13.91 13.07 -7.10
N ILE A 94 13.21 14.21 -7.08
CA ILE A 94 13.78 15.53 -6.78
C ILE A 94 12.96 16.13 -5.63
N ASN A 95 13.61 16.49 -4.54
CA ASN A 95 12.99 17.07 -3.35
C ASN A 95 11.78 16.26 -2.84
N CYS A 96 11.89 14.93 -2.84
CA CYS A 96 10.83 14.07 -2.33
C CYS A 96 11.04 13.77 -0.85
N LYS A 97 9.94 13.57 -0.12
CA LYS A 97 9.96 13.14 1.28
C LYS A 97 9.25 11.81 1.40
N PHE A 98 9.88 10.87 2.08
CA PHE A 98 9.27 9.61 2.51
C PHE A 98 9.23 9.62 4.04
N ASP A 99 8.04 9.55 4.60
CA ASP A 99 7.80 9.57 6.05
C ASP A 99 7.07 8.29 6.45
N GLN A 100 7.65 7.51 7.38
CA GLN A 100 7.07 6.26 7.87
C GLN A 100 6.74 5.27 6.74
N CYS A 101 7.55 5.24 5.68
CA CYS A 101 7.35 4.33 4.56
C CYS A 101 8.11 3.01 4.78
N ILE A 102 7.58 1.93 4.20
CA ILE A 102 8.17 0.60 4.32
C ILE A 102 8.60 0.12 2.94
N PHE A 103 9.88 -0.20 2.79
CA PHE A 103 10.49 -0.72 1.58
C PHE A 103 10.89 -2.17 1.82
N ILE A 104 10.28 -3.10 1.08
CA ILE A 104 10.59 -4.53 1.15
C ILE A 104 11.04 -4.96 -0.24
N ASN A 105 12.25 -5.53 -0.37
CA ASN A 105 12.79 -5.93 -1.68
C ASN A 105 12.70 -4.81 -2.75
N THR A 106 12.91 -3.55 -2.36
CA THR A 106 12.78 -2.39 -3.24
C THR A 106 14.09 -1.63 -3.20
N ASN A 107 14.67 -1.35 -4.37
CA ASN A 107 15.89 -0.55 -4.46
C ASN A 107 15.56 0.94 -4.23
N THR A 108 16.19 1.52 -3.21
CA THR A 108 16.05 2.91 -2.76
C THR A 108 17.22 3.81 -3.19
N GLN A 109 18.25 3.27 -3.88
CA GLN A 109 19.44 4.02 -4.32
C GLN A 109 19.12 5.20 -5.25
N GLU A 110 17.99 5.14 -5.97
CA GLU A 110 17.55 6.19 -6.90
C GLU A 110 16.96 7.43 -6.17
N PHE A 111 16.92 7.42 -4.82
CA PHE A 111 16.31 8.47 -4.00
C PHE A 111 17.32 9.53 -3.52
N THR A 112 18.43 9.74 -4.24
CA THR A 112 19.56 10.58 -3.80
C THR A 112 19.21 12.03 -3.45
N GLU A 113 18.20 12.62 -4.10
CA GLU A 113 17.70 13.98 -3.80
C GLU A 113 16.41 13.95 -2.96
N SER A 114 16.25 12.93 -2.11
CA SER A 114 15.06 12.73 -1.27
C SER A 114 15.43 12.50 0.19
N ILE A 115 14.48 12.80 1.07
CA ILE A 115 14.62 12.59 2.51
C ILE A 115 13.78 11.39 2.91
N LEU A 116 14.40 10.43 3.59
CA LEU A 116 13.72 9.27 4.19
C LEU A 116 13.73 9.45 5.70
N SER A 117 12.55 9.64 6.29
CA SER A 117 12.36 9.81 7.74
C SER A 117 11.54 8.65 8.29
N ASN A 118 12.02 8.00 9.36
CA ASN A 118 11.34 6.89 10.03
C ASN A 118 10.94 5.76 9.06
N CYS A 119 11.71 5.57 7.99
CA CYS A 119 11.44 4.54 7.00
C CYS A 119 12.11 3.23 7.40
N ILE A 120 11.50 2.11 7.01
CA ILE A 120 12.03 0.78 7.26
C ILE A 120 12.39 0.16 5.92
N GLU A 121 13.64 -0.31 5.80
CA GLU A 121 14.12 -1.07 4.66
C GLU A 121 14.39 -2.51 5.09
N SER A 122 13.86 -3.48 4.34
CA SER A 122 14.03 -4.90 4.65
C SER A 122 14.00 -5.75 3.38
N ASN A 123 14.42 -7.00 3.50
CA ASN A 123 14.25 -8.00 2.47
C ASN A 123 13.25 -9.10 2.87
N PHE A 124 12.88 -9.94 1.90
CA PHE A 124 11.88 -10.98 2.06
C PHE A 124 12.20 -11.98 3.18
N TYR A 125 13.48 -12.28 3.39
CA TYR A 125 13.92 -13.24 4.41
C TYR A 125 13.82 -12.66 5.83
N GLN A 126 13.83 -11.33 5.97
CA GLN A 126 13.70 -10.63 7.26
C GLN A 126 12.25 -10.42 7.70
N LEU A 127 11.28 -10.74 6.83
CA LEU A 127 9.86 -10.58 7.14
C LEU A 127 9.42 -11.59 8.20
N LYS A 128 8.76 -11.09 9.25
CA LYS A 128 8.13 -11.92 10.29
C LYS A 128 6.97 -12.73 9.70
N GLU A 129 6.77 -13.93 10.22
CA GLU A 129 5.66 -14.81 9.86
C GLU A 129 4.71 -14.97 11.05
N LEU A 130 3.44 -15.21 10.75
CA LEU A 130 2.51 -15.72 11.74
C LEU A 130 2.94 -17.13 12.13
N LYS A 131 2.85 -17.45 13.42
CA LYS A 131 3.01 -18.83 13.91
C LYS A 131 1.72 -19.64 13.73
N THR A 132 0.59 -18.94 13.66
CA THR A 132 -0.76 -19.47 13.47
C THR A 132 -0.90 -20.20 12.14
N SER A 133 -1.75 -21.22 12.09
CA SER A 133 -1.97 -22.02 10.89
C SER A 133 -2.70 -21.22 9.81
N ILE A 134 -2.41 -21.52 8.55
CA ILE A 134 -3.17 -20.97 7.40
C ILE A 134 -4.66 -21.32 7.52
N ALA A 135 -4.99 -22.42 8.20
CA ALA A 135 -6.37 -22.84 8.45
C ALA A 135 -7.16 -21.78 9.23
N ASP A 136 -6.51 -21.09 10.17
CA ASP A 136 -7.16 -20.12 11.06
C ASP A 136 -7.53 -18.82 10.33
N LEU A 137 -6.95 -18.59 9.15
CA LEU A 137 -7.29 -17.46 8.29
C LEU A 137 -8.22 -17.84 7.13
N SER A 138 -8.69 -19.09 7.08
CA SER A 138 -9.45 -19.62 5.94
C SER A 138 -10.80 -18.89 5.75
N GLU A 139 -11.50 -18.57 6.83
CA GLU A 139 -12.80 -17.87 6.81
C GLU A 139 -12.71 -16.48 6.16
N TYR A 140 -11.59 -15.75 6.38
CA TYR A 140 -11.34 -14.44 5.79
C TYR A 140 -11.19 -14.48 4.25
N LYS A 141 -11.08 -15.68 3.65
CA LYS A 141 -11.11 -15.84 2.19
C LYS A 141 -12.47 -15.49 1.59
N SER A 142 -13.55 -15.64 2.36
CA SER A 142 -14.91 -15.31 1.93
C SER A 142 -15.15 -13.79 1.85
N ILE A 143 -14.36 -12.98 2.59
CA ILE A 143 -14.59 -11.54 2.75
C ILE A 143 -14.14 -10.78 1.49
N PRO A 144 -15.06 -10.18 0.72
CA PRO A 144 -14.73 -9.63 -0.60
C PRO A 144 -13.70 -8.50 -0.58
N ILE A 145 -13.73 -7.65 0.45
CA ILE A 145 -12.82 -6.51 0.55
C ILE A 145 -11.37 -6.96 0.80
N LEU A 146 -11.16 -7.98 1.63
CA LEU A 146 -9.83 -8.54 1.88
C LEU A 146 -9.25 -9.17 0.61
N GLN A 147 -10.07 -9.90 -0.15
CA GLN A 147 -9.66 -10.55 -1.38
C GLN A 147 -9.34 -9.56 -2.51
N LYS A 148 -10.17 -8.52 -2.67
CA LYS A 148 -9.98 -7.50 -3.72
C LYS A 148 -8.69 -6.71 -3.52
N ASN A 149 -8.35 -6.39 -2.26
CA ASN A 149 -7.16 -5.61 -1.91
C ASN A 149 -5.89 -6.44 -1.71
N ARG A 150 -6.03 -7.77 -1.58
CA ARG A 150 -4.94 -8.69 -1.27
C ARG A 150 -4.27 -8.37 0.07
N LEU A 151 -5.06 -8.02 1.08
CA LEU A 151 -4.55 -7.64 2.39
C LEU A 151 -4.02 -8.86 3.14
N LEU A 152 -4.88 -9.82 3.49
CA LEU A 152 -4.44 -11.03 4.21
C LEU A 152 -3.94 -12.13 3.28
N HIS A 153 -4.52 -12.22 2.08
CA HIS A 153 -4.25 -13.29 1.12
C HIS A 153 -3.84 -12.77 -0.25
N LEU A 154 -2.83 -13.40 -0.84
CA LEU A 154 -2.40 -13.21 -2.22
C LEU A 154 -3.19 -14.11 -3.19
N LYS A 155 -2.85 -14.05 -4.48
CA LYS A 155 -3.42 -14.96 -5.48
C LYS A 155 -3.07 -16.42 -5.10
N GLY A 156 -4.04 -17.32 -5.26
CA GLY A 156 -3.87 -18.74 -4.91
C GLY A 156 -3.98 -19.03 -3.42
N GLY A 157 -4.50 -18.09 -2.61
CA GLY A 157 -4.77 -18.33 -1.19
C GLY A 157 -3.52 -18.32 -0.29
N LYS A 158 -2.35 -17.97 -0.82
CA LYS A 158 -1.13 -17.79 -0.03
C LYS A 158 -1.29 -16.60 0.93
N ILE A 159 -0.73 -16.70 2.12
CA ILE A 159 -0.69 -15.60 3.09
C ILE A 159 0.13 -14.44 2.54
N ASN A 160 -0.37 -13.22 2.70
CA ASN A 160 0.38 -12.02 2.38
C ASN A 160 1.37 -11.70 3.51
N LYS A 161 2.51 -12.40 3.50
CA LYS A 161 3.58 -12.28 4.49
C LYS A 161 4.02 -10.83 4.73
N ALA A 162 4.09 -10.00 3.69
CA ALA A 162 4.46 -8.59 3.84
C ALA A 162 3.45 -7.81 4.70
N THR A 163 2.14 -8.02 4.50
CA THR A 163 1.12 -7.37 5.33
C THR A 163 1.22 -7.83 6.78
N PHE A 164 1.30 -9.14 7.03
CA PHE A 164 1.41 -9.63 8.40
C PHE A 164 2.71 -9.24 9.09
N SER A 165 3.84 -9.21 8.39
CA SER A 165 5.10 -8.73 8.96
C SER A 165 5.01 -7.26 9.40
N ILE A 166 4.23 -6.43 8.69
CA ILE A 166 3.98 -5.02 9.07
C ILE A 166 3.03 -4.95 10.28
N LEU A 167 2.02 -5.81 10.36
CA LEU A 167 1.16 -5.86 11.55
C LEU A 167 1.95 -6.32 12.79
N LEU A 168 2.79 -7.35 12.63
CA LEU A 168 3.66 -7.94 13.66
C LEU A 168 4.84 -7.04 14.06
N SER A 169 5.04 -5.89 13.42
CA SER A 169 5.99 -4.89 13.91
C SER A 169 5.39 -4.02 15.02
N GLU A 170 4.07 -3.94 15.12
CA GLU A 170 3.35 -3.08 16.07
C GLU A 170 2.55 -3.88 17.10
N PHE A 171 2.05 -5.07 16.74
CA PHE A 171 1.12 -5.83 17.56
C PHE A 171 1.57 -7.28 17.77
N SER A 172 1.14 -7.88 18.89
CA SER A 172 1.24 -9.32 19.08
C SER A 172 0.33 -10.05 18.09
N GLU A 173 0.66 -11.31 17.81
CA GLU A 173 -0.14 -12.15 16.93
C GLU A 173 -1.58 -12.33 17.44
N GLU A 174 -1.74 -12.55 18.74
CA GLU A 174 -3.04 -12.65 19.42
C GLU A 174 -3.88 -11.38 19.21
N ASN A 175 -3.29 -10.19 19.40
CA ASN A 175 -4.00 -8.92 19.21
C ASN A 175 -4.41 -8.71 17.75
N ILE A 176 -3.59 -9.15 16.79
CA ILE A 176 -3.93 -9.06 15.36
C ILE A 176 -5.15 -9.93 15.07
N LEU A 177 -5.15 -11.19 15.50
CA LEU A 177 -6.23 -12.13 15.24
C LEU A 177 -7.53 -11.69 15.93
N LEU A 178 -7.44 -11.25 17.19
CA LEU A 178 -8.58 -10.70 17.93
C LEU A 178 -9.17 -9.49 17.22
N ALA A 179 -8.35 -8.50 16.86
CA ALA A 179 -8.82 -7.31 16.16
C ALA A 179 -9.42 -7.66 14.79
N LEU A 180 -8.82 -8.58 14.04
CA LEU A 180 -9.37 -9.04 12.76
C LEU A 180 -10.74 -9.71 12.95
N SER A 181 -10.92 -10.53 13.99
CA SER A 181 -12.22 -11.13 14.31
C SER A 181 -13.27 -10.06 14.56
N LEU A 182 -12.98 -9.09 15.44
CA LEU A 182 -13.89 -7.98 15.76
C LEU A 182 -14.23 -7.14 14.53
N ILE A 183 -13.24 -6.73 13.73
CA ILE A 183 -13.44 -5.86 12.56
C ILE A 183 -14.36 -6.50 11.50
N PHE A 184 -14.30 -7.83 11.36
CA PHE A 184 -14.90 -8.51 10.21
C PHE A 184 -16.11 -9.39 10.53
N PHE A 185 -16.26 -9.85 11.77
CA PHE A 185 -17.33 -10.76 12.19
C PHE A 185 -18.23 -10.19 13.29
N ASP A 186 -17.77 -9.18 14.04
CA ASP A 186 -18.61 -8.50 15.02
C ASP A 186 -19.38 -7.35 14.35
N ASP A 187 -20.70 -7.45 14.34
CA ASP A 187 -21.59 -6.46 13.71
C ASP A 187 -21.67 -5.13 14.47
N SER A 188 -21.16 -5.06 15.71
CA SER A 188 -21.01 -3.79 16.44
C SER A 188 -19.91 -2.89 15.84
N TYR A 189 -19.01 -3.44 15.03
CA TYR A 189 -17.95 -2.69 14.36
C TYR A 189 -18.37 -2.22 12.96
N SER A 190 -18.08 -0.96 12.65
CA SER A 190 -18.32 -0.44 11.30
C SER A 190 -17.45 -1.18 10.29
N LYS A 191 -18.05 -1.89 9.33
CA LYS A 191 -17.32 -2.64 8.30
C LYS A 191 -16.52 -1.67 7.41
N PRO A 192 -15.18 -1.57 7.57
CA PRO A 192 -14.44 -0.46 6.96
C PRO A 192 -14.17 -0.72 5.49
N LYS A 193 -14.05 0.35 4.70
CA LYS A 193 -13.57 0.27 3.31
C LYS A 193 -12.04 0.18 3.27
N ILE A 194 -11.46 -0.94 3.72
CA ILE A 194 -10.00 -1.10 3.84
C ILE A 194 -9.39 -1.35 2.45
N LEU A 195 -8.36 -0.59 2.08
CA LEU A 195 -7.77 -0.66 0.75
C LEU A 195 -6.24 -0.81 0.75
N SER A 196 -5.53 -0.31 1.77
CA SER A 196 -4.08 -0.48 1.91
C SER A 196 -3.68 -1.17 3.22
N THR A 197 -2.44 -1.67 3.26
CA THR A 197 -1.86 -2.29 4.46
C THR A 197 -1.78 -1.31 5.64
N PHE A 198 -1.35 -0.06 5.42
CA PHE A 198 -1.32 0.93 6.50
C PHE A 198 -2.72 1.31 7.00
N LYS A 199 -3.74 1.32 6.13
CA LYS A 199 -5.10 1.57 6.60
C LYS A 199 -5.62 0.43 7.46
N LEU A 200 -5.28 -0.82 7.13
CA LEU A 200 -5.57 -1.97 7.99
C LEU A 200 -4.88 -1.84 9.36
N LEU A 201 -3.59 -1.46 9.37
CA LEU A 201 -2.83 -1.23 10.59
C LEU A 201 -3.49 -0.17 11.49
N GLU A 202 -3.93 0.96 10.93
CA GLU A 202 -4.64 2.00 11.67
C GLU A 202 -5.95 1.50 12.27
N VAL A 203 -6.73 0.71 11.52
CA VAL A 203 -8.00 0.17 12.03
C VAL A 203 -7.75 -0.84 13.14
N ILE A 204 -6.78 -1.75 12.98
CA ILE A 204 -6.38 -2.70 14.04
C ILE A 204 -5.94 -1.95 15.29
N LYS A 205 -5.12 -0.91 15.15
CA LYS A 205 -4.69 -0.07 16.27
C LYS A 205 -5.89 0.50 17.03
N MET A 206 -6.82 1.14 16.31
CA MET A 206 -8.01 1.72 16.92
C MET A 206 -8.88 0.67 17.63
N THR A 207 -9.02 -0.51 17.03
CA THR A 207 -9.77 -1.62 17.65
C THR A 207 -9.10 -2.07 18.96
N ILE A 208 -7.77 -2.20 18.98
CA ILE A 208 -7.02 -2.59 20.19
C ILE A 208 -7.09 -1.52 21.26
N ASP A 209 -6.85 -0.26 20.89
CA ASP A 209 -6.88 0.88 21.82
C ASP A 209 -8.28 1.01 22.48
N ASN A 210 -9.36 0.68 21.77
CA ASN A 210 -10.73 0.69 22.31
C ASN A 210 -11.08 -0.52 23.21
N MET A 211 -10.27 -1.58 23.21
CA MET A 211 -10.46 -2.74 24.11
C MET A 211 -9.80 -2.53 25.48
N GLN A 212 -8.86 -1.59 25.58
CA GLN A 212 -8.23 -1.26 26.84
C GLN A 212 -9.17 -0.34 27.64
N PRO A 213 -9.43 -0.65 28.92
CA PRO A 213 -10.35 0.11 29.77
C PRO A 213 -9.90 1.55 30.02
#